data_AF-A0A6V8KM00-F1
#
_entry.id   AF-A0A6V8KM00-F1
#
_cell.length_a   1.000
_cell.length_b   1.000
_cell.length_c   1.000
_cell.angle_alpha   90.00
_cell.angle_beta   90.00
_cell.angle_gamma   90.00
#
_symmetry.space_group_name_H-M   'P 1'
#
loop_
_entity.id
_entity.type
_entity.pdbx_description
1 polymer ?
#
loop_
_entity_poly.entity_id
_entity_poly.type
_entity_poly.pdbx_seq_one_letter_code
_entity_poly.pdbx_strand_id
1 'polypeptide(L)'
;MSDHRAPSDHLLGLLGQKAAHEIVRLLGAAHGPLPFGVIMDRVPNATRLLRSLAIEGFVRRQGTWDLPASNDTLFELTTRGRELIEQLDRLETWARERATRQTSRPGPHSPWRIPPPQNADVENTE
;
A
#
# COMPACT_ATOMS: atom_id res chain seq x y z
N MET A 1 -19.77 -26.29 8.03
CA MET A 1 -19.35 -25.42 6.91
C MET A 1 -18.13 -24.65 7.38
N SER A 2 -16.94 -25.22 7.17
CA SER A 2 -15.68 -24.57 7.57
C SER A 2 -15.29 -23.60 6.46
N ASP A 3 -15.38 -22.31 6.78
CA ASP A 3 -14.94 -21.22 5.91
C ASP A 3 -13.41 -21.29 5.81
N HIS A 4 -12.91 -22.04 4.83
CA HIS A 4 -11.49 -22.13 4.50
C HIS A 4 -11.07 -20.88 3.71
N ARG A 5 -11.13 -19.70 4.33
CA ARG A 5 -10.30 -18.59 3.85
C ARG A 5 -8.86 -19.05 3.97
N ALA A 6 -8.15 -19.11 2.84
CA ALA A 6 -6.75 -19.46 2.85
C ALA A 6 -6.03 -18.50 3.82
N PRO A 7 -5.09 -18.96 4.66
CA PRO A 7 -4.33 -18.09 5.58
C PRO A 7 -3.76 -16.83 4.89
N SER A 8 -3.43 -16.97 3.61
CA SER A 8 -2.96 -15.89 2.73
C SER A 8 -3.98 -14.76 2.51
N ASP A 9 -5.29 -15.03 2.46
CA ASP A 9 -6.32 -14.02 2.23
C ASP A 9 -6.48 -13.08 3.43
N HIS A 10 -6.31 -13.61 4.64
CA HIS A 10 -6.32 -12.80 5.85
C HIS A 10 -5.12 -11.86 5.88
N LEU A 11 -3.93 -12.39 5.57
CA LEU A 11 -2.70 -11.61 5.51
C LEU A 11 -2.77 -10.51 4.44
N LEU A 12 -3.21 -10.84 3.22
CA LEU A 12 -3.39 -9.85 2.16
C LEU A 12 -4.44 -8.80 2.55
N GLY A 13 -5.51 -9.20 3.24
CA GLY A 13 -6.50 -8.27 3.79
C GLY A 13 -5.94 -7.35 4.89
N LEU A 14 -4.99 -7.83 5.71
CA LEU A 14 -4.30 -7.01 6.70
C LEU A 14 -3.33 -6.03 6.02
N LEU A 15 -2.49 -6.51 5.10
CA LEU A 15 -1.49 -5.68 4.41
C LEU A 15 -2.09 -4.71 3.40
N GLY A 16 -3.27 -5.03 2.84
CA GLY A 16 -4.04 -4.13 1.99
C GLY A 16 -4.60 -2.92 2.72
N GLN A 17 -4.62 -2.94 4.06
CA GLN A 17 -5.00 -1.76 4.83
C GLN A 17 -3.84 -0.76 4.84
N LYS A 18 -4.09 0.44 4.29
CA LYS A 18 -3.12 1.55 4.25
C LYS A 18 -2.42 1.75 5.60
N ALA A 19 -3.18 1.75 6.68
CA ALA A 19 -2.67 1.95 8.03
C ALA A 19 -1.73 0.83 8.51
N ALA A 20 -1.98 -0.44 8.13
CA ALA A 20 -1.09 -1.55 8.46
C ALA A 20 0.23 -1.46 7.68
N HIS A 21 0.15 -1.13 6.40
CA HIS A 21 1.33 -0.85 5.57
C HIS A 21 2.16 0.30 6.15
N GLU A 22 1.51 1.38 6.57
CA GLU A 22 2.17 2.54 7.17
C GLU A 22 2.89 2.20 8.48
N ILE A 23 2.28 1.41 9.37
CA ILE A 23 2.94 0.91 10.59
C ILE A 23 4.19 0.10 10.26
N VAL A 24 4.09 -0.85 9.33
CA VAL A 24 5.22 -1.71 8.93
C VAL A 24 6.35 -0.86 8.34
N ARG A 25 6.03 0.09 7.44
CA ARG A 25 7.00 1.03 6.87
C ARG A 25 7.67 1.91 7.93
N LEU A 26 6.88 2.45 8.86
CA LEU A 26 7.38 3.30 9.96
C LEU A 26 8.39 2.55 10.83
N LEU A 27 8.05 1.32 11.23
CA LEU A 27 8.93 0.47 12.03
C LEU A 27 10.16 -0.01 11.24
N GLY A 28 10.04 -0.20 9.93
CA GLY A 28 11.15 -0.62 9.07
C GLY A 28 12.15 0.48 8.77
N ALA A 29 11.70 1.74 8.72
CA ALA A 29 12.57 2.90 8.56
C ALA A 29 13.33 3.25 9.86
N ALA A 30 12.90 2.73 11.00
CA ALA A 30 13.56 2.95 12.27
C ALA A 30 14.80 2.05 12.45
N HIS A 31 15.88 2.60 13.00
CA HIS A 31 17.09 1.85 13.37
C HIS A 31 16.94 1.04 14.68
N GLY A 32 15.71 0.91 15.19
CA GLY A 32 15.41 0.26 16.45
C GLY A 32 13.92 0.34 16.81
N PRO A 33 13.55 -0.07 18.03
CA PRO A 33 12.17 0.00 18.49
C PRO A 33 11.63 1.43 18.53
N LEU A 34 10.35 1.60 18.18
CA LEU A 34 9.64 2.87 18.28
C LEU A 34 8.63 2.86 19.44
N PRO A 35 8.49 3.98 20.17
CA PRO A 35 7.45 4.14 21.17
C PRO A 35 6.05 4.15 20.54
N PHE A 36 5.07 3.62 21.27
CA PHE A 36 3.67 3.59 20.86
C PHE A 36 3.11 4.98 20.52
N GLY A 37 3.49 6.00 21.30
CA GLY A 37 3.05 7.38 21.07
C GLY A 37 3.44 7.87 19.67
N VAL A 38 4.68 7.60 19.25
CA VAL A 38 5.19 7.96 17.92
C VAL A 38 4.40 7.26 16.81
N ILE A 39 4.00 6.00 17.04
CA ILE A 39 3.21 5.23 16.08
C ILE A 39 1.78 5.79 16.00
N MET A 40 1.18 6.13 17.15
CA MET A 40 -0.18 6.66 17.24
C MET A 40 -0.32 8.05 16.60
N ASP A 41 0.71 8.89 16.69
CA ASP A 41 0.72 10.22 16.06
C ASP A 41 0.64 10.13 14.53
N ARG A 42 1.19 9.05 13.95
CA ARG A 42 1.17 8.78 12.51
C ARG A 42 -0.07 8.00 12.09
N VAL A 43 -0.44 7.00 12.89
CA VAL A 43 -1.51 6.05 12.57
C VAL A 43 -2.51 6.02 13.73
N PRO A 44 -3.57 6.85 13.65
CA PRO A 44 -4.65 6.82 14.62
C PRO A 44 -5.26 5.41 14.70
N ASN A 45 -5.51 4.93 15.91
CA ASN A 45 -6.02 3.57 16.18
C ASN A 45 -5.03 2.42 15.86
N ALA A 46 -3.72 2.68 15.94
CA ALA A 46 -2.67 1.68 15.71
C ALA A 46 -2.78 0.43 16.61
N THR A 47 -3.41 0.50 17.78
CA THR A 47 -3.48 -0.62 18.75
C THR A 47 -4.01 -1.91 18.13
N ARG A 48 -5.13 -1.85 17.39
CA ARG A 48 -5.74 -3.04 16.80
C ARG A 48 -4.83 -3.65 15.73
N LEU A 49 -4.24 -2.79 14.91
CA LEU A 49 -3.36 -3.19 13.81
C LEU A 49 -2.04 -3.77 14.31
N LEU A 50 -1.42 -3.16 15.32
CA LEU A 50 -0.21 -3.67 15.97
C LEU A 50 -0.47 -5.05 16.58
N ARG A 51 -1.64 -5.27 17.20
CA ARG A 51 -2.00 -6.60 17.72
C ARG A 51 -2.18 -7.61 16.60
N SER A 52 -2.87 -7.26 15.51
CA SER A 52 -3.00 -8.15 14.34
C SER A 52 -1.64 -8.47 13.71
N LEU A 53 -0.78 -7.47 13.52
CA LEU A 53 0.59 -7.66 12.99
C LEU A 53 1.45 -8.51 13.93
N ALA A 54 1.24 -8.41 15.25
CA ALA A 54 1.94 -9.24 16.22
C ALA A 54 1.45 -10.69 16.26
N ILE A 55 0.14 -10.91 16.11
CA ILE A 55 -0.44 -12.27 15.96
C ILE A 55 0.14 -12.95 14.73
N GLU A 56 0.28 -12.22 13.63
CA GLU A 56 0.93 -12.70 12.40
C GLU A 56 2.47 -12.79 12.52
N GLY A 57 3.04 -12.33 13.63
CA GLY A 57 4.47 -12.44 13.93
C GLY A 57 5.36 -11.45 13.17
N PHE A 58 4.83 -10.37 12.62
CA PHE A 58 5.61 -9.33 11.95
C PHE A 58 6.14 -8.25 12.90
N VAL A 59 5.42 -8.00 13.99
CA VAL A 59 5.76 -6.98 14.98
C VAL A 59 5.90 -7.65 16.34
N ARG A 60 6.88 -7.21 17.14
CA ARG A 60 6.92 -7.51 18.57
C ARG A 60 6.73 -6.24 19.40
N ARG A 61 6.10 -6.42 20.55
CA ARG A 61 6.00 -5.43 21.63
C ARG A 61 7.03 -5.79 22.69
N GLN A 62 7.68 -4.79 23.28
CA GLN A 62 8.40 -4.99 24.54
C GLN A 62 7.41 -4.96 25.71
N GLY A 63 7.32 -6.06 26.46
CA GLY A 63 6.32 -6.27 27.50
C GLY A 63 5.16 -7.17 27.05
N THR A 64 4.13 -7.28 27.89
CA THR A 64 2.99 -8.19 27.66
C THR A 64 1.83 -7.48 26.94
N TRP A 65 0.93 -8.24 26.32
CA TRP A 65 -0.27 -7.72 25.67
C TRP A 65 -1.49 -7.63 26.58
N ASP A 66 -1.34 -8.02 27.85
CA ASP A 66 -2.42 -8.08 28.85
C ASP A 66 -2.86 -6.68 29.29
N LEU A 67 -1.92 -5.73 29.26
CA LEU A 67 -2.17 -4.33 29.57
C LEU A 67 -2.20 -3.48 28.30
N PRO A 68 -3.00 -2.40 28.26
CA PRO A 68 -2.92 -1.39 27.21
C PRO A 68 -1.47 -0.90 27.02
N ALA A 69 -1.13 -0.51 25.79
CA ALA A 69 0.16 0.11 25.52
C ALA A 69 0.16 1.54 26.07
N SER A 70 1.16 1.86 26.89
CA SER A 70 1.51 3.25 27.24
C SER A 70 2.27 3.90 26.08
N ASN A 71 2.37 5.23 26.07
CA ASN A 71 3.10 5.96 25.02
C ASN A 71 4.56 5.50 24.87
N ASP A 72 5.20 5.09 25.98
CA ASP A 72 6.59 4.61 26.00
C ASP A 72 6.74 3.12 25.66
N THR A 73 5.64 2.41 25.46
CA THR A 73 5.68 0.99 25.07
C THR A 73 6.37 0.85 23.72
N LEU A 74 7.45 0.07 23.66
CA LEU A 74 8.26 -0.08 22.46
C LEU A 74 7.75 -1.19 21.54
N PHE A 75 7.77 -0.92 20.25
CA PHE A 75 7.43 -1.85 19.18
C PHE A 75 8.53 -1.90 18.13
N GLU A 76 8.75 -3.07 17.54
CA GLU A 76 9.72 -3.24 16.46
C GLU A 76 9.32 -4.38 15.53
N LEU A 77 9.92 -4.41 14.33
CA LEU A 77 9.76 -5.53 13.42
C LEU A 77 10.55 -6.75 13.93
N THR A 78 9.92 -7.91 13.78
CA THR A 78 10.61 -9.20 13.86
C THR A 78 11.44 -9.42 12.60
N THR A 79 12.23 -10.50 12.55
CA THR A 79 12.92 -10.93 11.33
C THR A 79 11.92 -11.14 10.19
N ARG A 80 10.80 -11.84 10.44
CA ARG A 80 9.72 -12.05 9.47
C ARG A 80 9.09 -10.74 9.01
N GLY A 81 8.94 -9.77 9.91
CA GLY A 81 8.46 -8.42 9.58
C GLY A 81 9.40 -7.65 8.66
N ARG A 82 10.72 -7.82 8.82
CA ARG A 82 11.72 -7.22 7.93
C ARG A 82 11.69 -7.86 6.54
N GLU A 83 11.64 -9.19 6.47
CA GLU A 83 11.49 -9.92 5.20
C GLU A 83 10.23 -9.48 4.45
N LEU A 84 9.12 -9.26 5.16
CA LEU A 84 7.88 -8.75 4.58
C LEU A 84 8.09 -7.39 3.88
N ILE A 85 8.87 -6.48 4.47
CA ILE A 85 9.17 -5.18 3.83
C ILE A 85 9.90 -5.38 2.51
N GLU A 86 10.90 -6.26 2.48
CA GLU A 86 11.62 -6.54 1.23
C GLU A 86 10.68 -7.10 0.14
N GLN A 87 9.71 -7.93 0.51
CA GLN A 87 8.71 -8.42 -0.43
C GLN A 87 7.78 -7.29 -0.92
N LEU A 88 7.36 -6.41 -0.02
CA LEU A 88 6.54 -5.24 -0.37
C LEU A 88 7.29 -4.28 -1.30
N ASP A 89 8.59 -4.07 -1.08
CA ASP A 89 9.45 -3.24 -1.95
C ASP A 89 9.59 -3.82 -3.35
N ARG A 90 9.77 -5.14 -3.47
CA ARG A 90 9.79 -5.82 -4.76
C ARG A 90 8.46 -5.68 -5.49
N LEU A 91 7.34 -5.85 -4.77
CA LEU A 91 6.00 -5.70 -5.33
C LEU A 91 5.75 -4.26 -5.82
N GLU A 92 6.16 -3.26 -5.03
CA GLU A 92 6.01 -1.85 -5.39
C GLU A 92 6.86 -1.49 -6.61
N THR A 93 8.10 -1.97 -6.66
CA THR A 93 9.00 -1.79 -7.81
C THR A 93 8.40 -2.40 -9.08
N TRP A 94 7.96 -3.65 -8.99
CA TRP A 94 7.28 -4.35 -10.08
C TRP A 94 6.03 -3.61 -10.57
N ALA A 95 5.21 -3.09 -9.64
CA ALA A 95 3.99 -2.36 -9.98
C ALA A 95 4.32 -1.06 -10.72
N ARG A 96 5.34 -0.34 -10.25
CA ARG A 96 5.83 0.90 -10.86
C ARG A 96 6.36 0.68 -12.27
N GLU A 97 7.16 -0.35 -12.49
CA GLU A 97 7.70 -0.71 -13.81
C GLU A 97 6.63 -1.11 -14.83
N ARG A 98 5.45 -1.55 -14.38
CA ARG A 98 4.34 -1.91 -15.26
C ARG A 98 3.38 -0.76 -15.48
N ALA A 99 3.17 0.10 -14.48
CA ALA A 99 2.42 1.32 -14.64
C ALA A 99 3.03 2.23 -15.72
N THR A 100 4.35 2.36 -15.76
CA THR A 100 5.07 3.15 -16.78
C THR A 100 4.99 2.54 -18.20
N ARG A 101 4.74 1.23 -18.32
CA ARG A 101 4.53 0.58 -19.63
C ARG A 101 3.10 0.78 -20.15
N GLN A 102 2.12 1.00 -19.27
CA GLN A 102 0.72 1.22 -19.66
C GLN A 102 0.46 2.66 -20.13
N THR A 103 1.22 3.64 -19.63
CA THR A 103 1.14 5.03 -20.11
C THR A 103 1.73 5.25 -21.50
N SER A 104 2.49 4.27 -22.02
CA SER A 104 3.14 4.35 -23.33
C SER A 104 2.39 3.61 -24.44
N ARG A 105 1.13 3.20 -24.21
CA ARG A 105 0.29 2.76 -25.32
C ARG A 105 -0.05 4.03 -26.13
N PRO A 106 0.39 4.16 -27.40
CA PRO A 106 -0.20 5.16 -28.27
C PRO A 106 -1.70 4.83 -28.27
N GLY A 107 -2.53 5.80 -27.88
CA GLY A 107 -3.98 5.65 -28.03
C GLY A 107 -4.26 5.15 -29.45
N PRO A 108 -5.26 4.26 -29.65
CA PRO A 108 -5.56 3.78 -30.98
C PRO A 108 -5.71 4.99 -31.89
N HIS A 109 -4.80 5.13 -32.86
CA HIS A 109 -4.97 6.01 -33.98
C HIS A 109 -6.30 5.59 -34.60
N SER A 110 -7.37 6.31 -34.27
CA SER A 110 -8.65 6.13 -34.94
C SER A 110 -8.41 6.54 -36.39
N PRO A 111 -8.50 5.63 -37.36
CA PRO A 111 -8.29 5.98 -38.76
C PRO A 111 -9.43 6.84 -39.32
N TRP A 112 -10.47 7.09 -38.52
CA TRP A 112 -11.66 7.83 -38.90
C TRP A 112 -11.69 9.22 -38.23
N ARG A 113 -10.76 10.10 -38.59
CA ARG A 113 -11.08 11.54 -38.51
C ARG A 113 -11.87 11.88 -39.77
N ILE A 114 -13.17 12.10 -39.60
CA ILE A 114 -14.00 12.75 -40.61
C ILE A 114 -13.39 14.14 -40.83
N PRO A 115 -12.91 14.49 -42.04
CA PRO A 115 -12.41 15.83 -42.31
C PRO A 115 -13.57 16.83 -42.16
N PRO A 116 -13.32 18.04 -41.62
CA PRO A 116 -14.35 19.08 -41.59
C PRO A 116 -14.79 19.40 -43.04
N PRO A 117 -16.08 19.73 -43.25
CA PRO A 117 -16.55 20.10 -44.57
C PRO A 117 -15.75 21.30 -45.08
N GLN A 118 -15.15 21.16 -46.26
CA GLN A 118 -14.54 22.28 -46.97
C GLN A 118 -15.67 23.24 -47.33
N ASN A 119 -15.61 24.47 -46.82
CA ASN A 119 -16.47 25.54 -47.29
C ASN A 119 -16.23 25.67 -48.79
N ALA A 120 -17.25 25.33 -49.58
CA ALA A 120 -17.26 25.63 -51.00
C ALA A 120 -17.17 27.16 -51.12
N ASP A 121 -16.13 27.62 -51.81
CA ASP A 121 -16.03 28.96 -52.35
C ASP A 121 -17.33 29.31 -53.06
N VAL A 122 -18.08 30.23 -52.47
CA VAL A 122 -19.14 30.95 -53.18
C VAL A 122 -18.43 32.10 -53.89
N GLU A 123 -17.71 31.76 -54.94
CA GLU A 123 -17.42 32.70 -56.01
C GLU A 123 -18.71 32.79 -56.82
N ASN A 124 -19.52 33.82 -56.53
CA ASN A 124 -20.61 34.20 -57.41
C ASN A 124 -20.36 35.64 -57.86
N THR A 125 -19.76 35.69 -59.05
CA THR A 125 -19.75 36.78 -60.01
C THR A 125 -21.17 37.29 -60.23
N GLU A 126 -21.38 38.59 -60.05
CA GLU A 126 -22.03 39.57 -60.95
C GLU A 126 -22.36 40.87 -60.21
#